data_AF-A0A9D2KIU2-F1
#
_entry.id   AF-A0A9D2KIU2-F1
#
_cell.length_a   1.000
_cell.length_b   1.000
_cell.length_c   1.000
_cell.angle_alpha   90.00
_cell.angle_beta   90.00
_cell.angle_gamma   90.00
#
_symmetry.space_group_name_H-M   'P 1'
#
loop_
_entity.id
_entity.type
_entity.pdbx_description
1 polymer ?
#
loop_
_entity_poly.entity_id
_entity_poly.type
_entity_poly.pdbx_seq_one_letter_code
_entity_poly.pdbx_strand_id
1 'polypeptide(L)'
;DETFFAYFEDIDIGFRARLRGHAIIYDPAAVAHHKIGATSGRIPGFTVRQTFQNLPVLITKNVPRGLRRMIVPRFVLLFGMMLAKATLTGSAKPAWSGLRRGLRLAASHGRTERRRIQGSRTAAPGDIDAMLTHDLPPEQHGMRKLRRVIRKH
;
A
#
# COMPACT_ATOMS: atom_id res chain seq x y z
N ASP A 1 6.62 -11.14 -7.09
CA ASP A 1 5.46 -11.01 -7.97
C ASP A 1 5.81 -9.97 -9.01
N GLU A 2 6.07 -10.43 -10.23
CA GLU A 2 6.59 -9.60 -11.32
C GLU A 2 5.60 -8.52 -11.77
N THR A 3 4.31 -8.66 -11.45
CA THR A 3 3.28 -7.69 -11.85
C THR A 3 3.45 -6.31 -11.20
N PHE A 4 4.20 -6.23 -10.11
CA PHE A 4 4.50 -4.97 -9.44
C PHE A 4 5.58 -4.20 -10.19
N PHE A 5 6.56 -4.90 -10.79
CA PHE A 5 7.77 -4.35 -11.40
C PHE A 5 8.63 -3.49 -10.45
N ALA A 6 8.12 -2.35 -9.98
CA ALA A 6 8.73 -1.46 -9.01
C ALA A 6 7.65 -0.72 -8.19
N TYR A 7 8.04 -0.31 -6.98
CA TYR A 7 7.20 0.23 -5.91
C TYR A 7 6.20 -0.79 -5.32
N PHE A 8 6.23 -0.92 -3.99
CA PHE A 8 5.38 -1.80 -3.18
C PHE A 8 5.66 -3.32 -3.31
N GLU A 9 6.71 -3.72 -4.02
CA GLU A 9 7.11 -5.13 -4.24
C GLU A 9 7.72 -5.83 -3.01
N ASP A 10 8.81 -5.33 -2.41
CA ASP A 10 8.55 -4.45 -1.29
C ASP A 10 7.71 -4.94 -0.11
N ILE A 11 6.75 -4.06 0.16
CA ILE A 11 5.62 -4.27 1.05
C ILE A 11 4.88 -5.58 0.75
N ASP A 12 4.71 -5.98 -0.52
CA ASP A 12 4.05 -7.25 -0.86
C ASP A 12 4.82 -8.46 -0.31
N ILE A 13 6.14 -8.49 -0.50
CA ILE A 13 7.01 -9.56 0.04
C ILE A 13 6.95 -9.56 1.56
N GLY A 14 7.09 -8.40 2.20
CA GLY A 14 7.03 -8.28 3.65
C GLY A 14 5.68 -8.73 4.22
N PHE A 15 4.57 -8.30 3.61
CA PHE A 15 3.23 -8.71 4.03
C PHE A 15 3.07 -10.24 3.90
N ARG A 16 3.53 -10.84 2.78
CA ARG A 16 3.45 -12.30 2.60
C ARG A 16 4.34 -13.07 3.57
N ALA A 17 5.53 -12.57 3.89
CA ALA A 17 6.39 -13.16 4.91
C ALA A 17 5.68 -13.20 6.27
N ARG A 18 5.03 -12.09 6.64
CA ARG A 18 4.26 -11.97 7.89
C ARG A 18 3.02 -12.86 7.91
N LEU A 19 2.32 -13.01 6.78
CA LEU A 19 1.22 -13.97 6.63
C LEU A 19 1.68 -15.43 6.82
N ARG A 20 2.97 -15.73 6.59
CA ARG A 20 3.60 -17.03 6.83
C ARG A 20 4.23 -17.15 8.23
N GLY A 21 4.03 -16.16 9.11
CA GLY A 21 4.55 -16.17 10.47
C GLY A 21 6.03 -15.80 10.59
N HIS A 22 6.67 -15.33 9.53
CA HIS A 22 8.05 -14.85 9.61
C HIS A 22 8.12 -13.48 10.27
N ALA A 23 9.12 -13.28 11.13
CA ALA A 23 9.43 -11.96 11.68
C ALA A 23 10.10 -11.08 10.62
N ILE A 24 9.85 -9.77 10.70
CA ILE A 24 10.60 -8.75 9.95
C ILE A 24 11.17 -7.80 11.00
N ILE A 25 12.49 -7.74 11.08
CA ILE A 25 13.22 -7.04 12.15
C ILE A 25 13.97 -5.87 11.52
N TYR A 26 13.97 -4.73 12.21
CA TYR A 26 14.82 -3.60 11.91
C TYR A 26 16.04 -3.66 12.83
N ASP A 27 17.24 -3.65 12.25
CA ASP A 27 18.49 -3.58 12.99
C ASP A 27 19.12 -2.19 12.80
N PRO A 28 19.15 -1.34 13.85
CA PRO A 28 19.72 0.00 13.75
C PRO A 28 21.24 0.01 13.53
N ALA A 29 21.95 -1.11 13.79
CA ALA A 29 23.39 -1.21 13.56
C ALA A 29 23.72 -1.53 12.09
N ALA A 30 22.77 -2.11 11.33
CA ALA A 30 22.95 -2.41 9.92
C ALA A 30 22.66 -1.18 9.05
N VAL A 31 23.71 -0.45 8.67
CA VAL A 31 23.59 0.81 7.90
C VAL A 31 23.86 0.59 6.41
N ALA A 32 22.93 1.05 5.56
CA ALA A 32 23.09 1.10 4.12
C ALA A 32 22.70 2.48 3.56
N HIS A 33 23.50 3.02 2.64
CA HIS A 33 23.24 4.31 2.01
C HIS A 33 22.43 4.12 0.71
N HIS A 34 21.24 4.73 0.64
CA HIS A 34 20.36 4.65 -0.51
C HIS A 34 20.10 6.03 -1.13
N LYS A 35 20.30 6.15 -2.46
CA LYS A 35 19.94 7.34 -3.22
C LYS A 35 18.50 7.22 -3.73
N ILE A 36 17.58 7.89 -3.03
CA ILE A 36 16.15 7.87 -3.35
C ILE A 36 15.92 8.41 -4.78
N GLY A 37 15.17 7.65 -5.58
CA GLY A 37 14.69 8.12 -6.88
C GLY A 37 15.77 8.28 -7.96
N ALA A 38 16.96 7.71 -7.79
CA ALA A 38 18.07 7.85 -8.75
C ALA A 38 17.68 7.49 -10.20
N THR A 39 16.87 6.45 -10.37
CA THR A 39 16.36 6.01 -11.67
C THR A 39 14.95 6.53 -11.93
N SER A 40 14.00 6.25 -11.03
CA SER A 40 12.58 6.57 -11.23
C SER A 40 12.29 8.07 -11.29
N GLY A 41 13.09 8.90 -10.60
CA GLY A 41 12.96 10.36 -10.65
C GLY A 41 13.26 10.95 -12.04
N ARG A 42 13.96 10.20 -12.90
CA ARG A 42 14.24 10.59 -14.29
C ARG A 42 13.12 10.21 -15.26
N ILE A 43 12.11 9.45 -14.80
CA ILE A 43 11.01 8.95 -15.64
C ILE A 43 9.70 9.65 -15.23
N PRO A 44 9.23 10.65 -16.01
CA PRO A 44 8.06 11.44 -15.65
C PRO A 44 6.82 10.60 -15.37
N GLY A 45 6.21 10.80 -14.20
CA GLY A 45 4.97 10.13 -13.80
C GLY A 45 5.09 8.63 -13.50
N PHE A 46 6.29 8.05 -13.54
CA PHE A 46 6.51 6.62 -13.30
C PHE A 46 6.04 6.19 -11.91
N THR A 47 6.54 6.84 -10.86
CA THR A 47 6.18 6.53 -9.46
C THR A 47 4.68 6.66 -9.23
N VAL A 48 4.05 7.70 -9.79
CA VAL A 48 2.60 7.91 -9.71
C VAL A 48 1.86 6.73 -10.35
N ARG A 49 2.20 6.38 -11.60
CA ARG A 49 1.58 5.26 -12.31
C ARG A 49 1.70 3.95 -11.54
N GLN A 50 2.92 3.63 -11.08
CA GLN A 50 3.19 2.41 -10.32
C GLN A 50 2.41 2.37 -9.01
N THR A 51 2.28 3.51 -8.31
CA THR A 51 1.50 3.61 -7.07
C THR A 51 0.03 3.29 -7.29
N PHE A 52 -0.60 3.93 -8.29
CA PHE A 52 -2.02 3.69 -8.59
C PHE A 52 -2.29 2.30 -9.18
N GLN A 53 -1.29 1.69 -9.83
CA GLN A 53 -1.38 0.32 -10.32
C GLN A 53 -1.27 -0.72 -9.20
N ASN A 54 -0.28 -0.58 -8.32
CA ASN A 54 0.14 -1.66 -7.43
C ASN A 54 -0.68 -1.72 -6.13
N LEU A 55 -1.12 -0.58 -5.60
CA LEU A 55 -1.89 -0.53 -4.34
C LEU A 55 -3.20 -1.35 -4.38
N PRO A 56 -4.06 -1.27 -5.41
CA PRO A 56 -5.24 -2.13 -5.50
C PRO A 56 -4.90 -3.63 -5.48
N VAL A 57 -3.81 -4.03 -6.13
CA VAL A 57 -3.36 -5.42 -6.21
C VAL A 57 -2.84 -5.90 -4.84
N LEU A 58 -2.05 -5.06 -4.16
CA LEU A 58 -1.51 -5.32 -2.82
C LEU A 58 -2.65 -5.59 -1.82
N ILE A 59 -3.63 -4.69 -1.75
CA ILE A 59 -4.77 -4.81 -0.83
C ILE A 59 -5.61 -6.04 -1.17
N THR A 60 -5.87 -6.27 -2.47
CA THR A 60 -6.70 -7.39 -2.91
C THR A 60 -6.10 -8.74 -2.55
N LYS A 61 -4.77 -8.92 -2.68
CA LYS A 61 -4.17 -10.23 -2.46
C LYS A 61 -3.81 -10.51 -0.99
N ASN A 62 -3.35 -9.49 -0.25
CA ASN A 62 -2.70 -9.70 1.05
C ASN A 62 -3.61 -9.52 2.27
N VAL A 63 -4.58 -8.59 2.23
CA VAL A 63 -5.38 -8.28 3.42
C VAL A 63 -6.27 -9.47 3.83
N PRO A 64 -6.16 -10.04 5.05
CA PRO A 64 -7.01 -11.13 5.51
C PRO A 64 -8.49 -10.79 5.50
N ARG A 65 -9.37 -11.79 5.31
CA ARG A 65 -10.82 -11.55 5.17
C ARG A 65 -11.42 -10.80 6.36
N GLY A 66 -10.98 -11.11 7.59
CA GLY A 66 -11.45 -10.47 8.82
C GLY A 66 -11.13 -8.98 8.91
N LEU A 67 -10.02 -8.52 8.33
CA LEU A 67 -9.60 -7.12 8.41
C LEU A 67 -10.16 -6.26 7.27
N ARG A 68 -10.77 -6.86 6.24
CA ARG A 68 -11.26 -6.11 5.06
C ARG A 68 -12.28 -5.03 5.41
N ARG A 69 -13.21 -5.31 6.34
CA ARG A 69 -14.24 -4.34 6.74
C ARG A 69 -13.65 -3.06 7.33
N MET A 70 -12.51 -3.17 8.00
CA MET A 70 -11.80 -2.03 8.57
C MET A 70 -10.87 -1.36 7.56
N ILE A 71 -10.10 -2.15 6.80
CA ILE A 71 -9.02 -1.61 5.95
C ILE A 71 -9.56 -1.06 4.63
N VAL A 72 -10.51 -1.75 3.98
CA VAL A 72 -10.96 -1.38 2.62
C VAL A 72 -11.61 0.00 2.58
N PRO A 73 -12.53 0.39 3.50
CA PRO A 73 -13.12 1.73 3.46
C PRO A 73 -12.08 2.83 3.63
N ARG A 74 -11.13 2.66 4.58
CA ARG A 74 -10.02 3.60 4.80
C ARG A 74 -9.12 3.70 3.57
N PHE A 75 -8.81 2.56 2.96
CA PHE A 75 -8.03 2.51 1.73
C PHE A 75 -8.74 3.25 0.59
N VAL A 76 -10.03 2.99 0.34
CA VAL A 76 -10.80 3.66 -0.72
C VAL A 76 -10.81 5.17 -0.52
N LEU A 77 -11.03 5.64 0.71
CA LEU A 77 -10.99 7.06 1.05
C LEU A 77 -9.62 7.69 0.77
N LEU A 78 -8.55 7.13 1.34
CA LEU A 78 -7.19 7.66 1.18
C LEU A 78 -6.71 7.59 -0.27
N PHE A 79 -6.98 6.48 -0.95
CA PHE A 79 -6.62 6.27 -2.34
C PHE A 79 -7.40 7.19 -3.29
N GLY A 80 -8.68 7.45 -3.00
CA GLY A 80 -9.48 8.47 -3.69
C GLY A 80 -8.93 9.87 -3.51
N MET A 81 -8.54 10.26 -2.30
CA MET A 81 -7.88 11.55 -2.04
C MET A 81 -6.53 11.67 -2.76
N MET A 82 -5.74 10.59 -2.80
CA MET A 82 -4.51 10.54 -3.58
C MET A 82 -4.79 10.77 -5.07
N LEU A 83 -5.82 10.12 -5.63
CA LEU A 83 -6.20 10.27 -7.04
C LEU A 83 -6.66 11.69 -7.34
N ALA A 84 -7.49 12.27 -6.47
CA ALA A 84 -7.96 13.65 -6.59
C ALA A 84 -6.77 14.62 -6.58
N LYS A 85 -5.87 14.50 -5.60
CA LYS A 85 -4.64 15.32 -5.53
C LYS A 85 -3.80 15.17 -6.80
N ALA A 86 -3.51 13.95 -7.24
CA ALA A 86 -2.71 13.71 -8.45
C ALA A 86 -3.37 14.30 -9.70
N THR A 87 -4.71 14.30 -9.77
CA THR A 87 -5.46 14.92 -10.86
C THR A 87 -5.33 16.44 -10.84
N LEU A 88 -5.43 17.05 -9.65
CA LEU A 88 -5.34 18.50 -9.47
C LEU A 88 -3.91 19.06 -9.62
N THR A 89 -2.87 18.26 -9.37
CA THR A 89 -1.46 18.70 -9.38
C THR A 89 -0.70 18.27 -10.64
N GLY A 90 -1.38 18.09 -11.77
CA GLY A 90 -0.73 17.83 -13.07
C GLY A 90 -0.25 16.39 -13.32
N SER A 91 -0.64 15.42 -12.48
CA SER A 91 -0.31 14.01 -12.61
C SER A 91 -1.51 13.11 -12.98
N ALA A 92 -2.57 13.69 -13.56
CA ALA A 92 -3.81 13.00 -13.90
C ALA A 92 -3.57 11.78 -14.81
N LYS A 93 -2.92 11.98 -15.95
CA LYS A 93 -2.68 10.91 -16.94
C LYS A 93 -1.98 9.67 -16.35
N PRO A 94 -0.83 9.77 -15.67
CA PRO A 94 -0.20 8.60 -15.04
C PRO A 94 -1.06 7.99 -13.93
N ALA A 95 -1.77 8.80 -13.13
CA ALA A 95 -2.61 8.30 -12.04
C ALA A 95 -3.80 7.46 -12.55
N TRP A 96 -4.60 8.02 -13.46
CA TRP A 96 -5.76 7.33 -14.03
C TRP A 96 -5.39 6.10 -14.86
N SER A 97 -4.30 6.18 -15.62
CA SER A 97 -3.84 5.02 -16.38
C SER A 97 -3.28 3.91 -15.48
N GLY A 98 -2.58 4.27 -14.39
CA GLY A 98 -2.18 3.35 -13.33
C GLY A 98 -3.38 2.69 -12.67
N LEU A 99 -4.38 3.48 -12.25
CA LEU A 99 -5.61 3.00 -11.64
C LEU A 99 -6.34 1.98 -12.51
N ARG A 100 -6.56 2.33 -13.79
CA ARG A 100 -7.24 1.44 -14.75
C ARG A 100 -6.52 0.10 -14.89
N ARG A 101 -5.18 0.11 -14.93
CA ARG A 101 -4.39 -1.13 -14.95
C ARG A 101 -4.46 -1.86 -13.61
N GLY A 102 -4.37 -1.15 -12.50
CA GLY A 102 -4.45 -1.69 -11.14
C GLY A 102 -5.76 -2.40 -10.85
N LEU A 103 -6.91 -1.82 -11.24
CA LEU A 103 -8.21 -2.47 -11.08
C LEU A 103 -8.32 -3.76 -11.90
N ARG A 104 -7.83 -3.75 -13.15
CA ARG A 104 -7.80 -4.97 -13.97
C ARG A 104 -6.91 -6.04 -13.36
N LEU A 105 -5.70 -5.68 -12.92
CA LEU A 105 -4.78 -6.62 -12.28
C LEU A 105 -5.32 -7.13 -10.96
N ALA A 106 -5.95 -6.29 -10.14
CA ALA A 106 -6.58 -6.70 -8.90
C ALA A 106 -7.70 -7.72 -9.17
N ALA A 107 -8.49 -7.50 -10.22
CA ALA A 107 -9.58 -8.38 -10.64
C ALA A 107 -9.09 -9.72 -11.23
N SER A 108 -8.07 -9.73 -12.08
CA SER A 108 -7.55 -10.98 -12.67
C SER A 108 -6.52 -11.64 -11.76
N HIS A 109 -5.32 -11.08 -11.71
CA HIS A 109 -4.16 -11.60 -11.00
C HIS A 109 -4.34 -11.58 -9.48
N GLY A 110 -4.78 -10.45 -8.92
CA GLY A 110 -4.91 -10.25 -7.48
C GLY A 110 -5.88 -11.22 -6.82
N ARG A 111 -7.02 -11.52 -7.46
CA ARG A 111 -7.99 -12.50 -6.95
C ARG A 111 -7.47 -13.94 -7.01
N THR A 112 -6.72 -14.29 -8.05
CA THR A 112 -6.08 -15.61 -8.16
C THR A 112 -5.01 -15.78 -7.09
N GLU A 113 -4.06 -14.85 -7.00
CA GLU A 113 -2.98 -14.89 -6.00
C GLU A 113 -3.51 -14.85 -4.58
N ARG A 114 -4.62 -14.13 -4.33
CA ARG A 114 -5.27 -14.13 -3.02
C ARG A 114 -5.59 -15.55 -2.54
N ARG A 115 -6.10 -16.42 -3.43
CA ARG A 115 -6.47 -17.79 -3.03
C ARG A 115 -5.23 -18.55 -2.55
N ARG A 116 -4.12 -18.44 -3.29
CA ARG A 116 -2.83 -19.06 -2.95
C ARG A 116 -2.23 -18.51 -1.66
N ILE A 117 -2.19 -17.19 -1.53
CA ILE A 117 -1.59 -16.49 -0.39
C ILE A 117 -2.40 -16.76 0.88
N GLN A 118 -3.72 -16.55 0.83
CA GLN A 118 -4.57 -16.71 2.01
C GLN A 118 -4.80 -18.18 2.38
N GLY A 119 -4.77 -19.10 1.41
CA GLY A 119 -4.87 -20.54 1.65
C GLY A 119 -3.63 -21.14 2.31
N SER A 120 -2.47 -20.50 2.18
CA SER A 120 -1.22 -20.94 2.80
C SER A 120 -0.77 -20.06 3.96
N ARG A 121 -1.65 -19.17 4.44
CA ARG A 121 -1.38 -18.27 5.57
C ARG A 121 -1.43 -19.06 6.87
N THR A 122 -0.41 -18.88 7.71
CA THR A 122 -0.31 -19.47 9.05
C THR A 122 -0.63 -18.47 10.16
N ALA A 123 -0.31 -17.19 9.97
CA ALA A 123 -0.61 -16.13 10.95
C ALA A 123 -2.10 -15.88 11.08
N ALA A 124 -2.63 -15.66 12.28
CA ALA A 124 -4.02 -15.28 12.55
C ALA A 124 -4.30 -13.83 12.10
N PRO A 125 -5.58 -13.44 11.88
CA PRO A 125 -5.88 -12.05 11.51
C PRO A 125 -5.45 -11.05 12.59
N GLY A 126 -5.50 -11.44 13.87
CA GLY A 126 -5.04 -10.61 14.99
C GLY A 126 -3.53 -10.35 14.97
N ASP A 127 -2.72 -11.32 14.55
CA ASP A 127 -1.27 -11.14 14.40
C ASP A 127 -0.95 -10.08 13.34
N ILE A 128 -1.73 -10.07 12.26
CA ILE A 128 -1.61 -9.07 11.20
C ILE A 128 -2.11 -7.71 11.68
N ASP A 129 -3.21 -7.68 12.43
CA ASP A 129 -3.79 -6.45 12.98
C ASP A 129 -2.82 -5.76 13.94
N ALA A 130 -2.18 -6.52 14.83
CA ALA A 130 -1.22 -6.02 15.82
C ALA A 130 0.00 -5.31 15.18
N MET A 131 0.28 -5.58 13.91
CA MET A 131 1.35 -4.91 13.17
C MET A 131 0.90 -3.61 12.48
N LEU A 132 -0.41 -3.39 12.35
CA LEU A 132 -0.93 -2.20 11.68
C LEU A 132 -0.89 -1.01 12.64
N THR A 133 -0.48 0.15 12.13
CA THR A 133 -0.63 1.40 12.86
C THR A 133 -2.09 1.86 12.77
N HIS A 134 -2.77 1.90 13.91
CA HIS A 134 -4.15 2.41 14.01
C HIS A 134 -4.22 3.92 14.27
N ASP A 135 -3.09 4.56 14.58
CA ASP A 135 -2.98 6.01 14.69
C ASP A 135 -2.70 6.66 13.32
N LEU A 136 -2.82 7.99 13.26
CA LEU A 136 -2.36 8.76 12.11
C LEU A 136 -0.86 8.54 11.88
N PRO A 137 -0.39 8.43 10.62
CA PRO A 137 1.04 8.36 10.32
C PRO A 137 1.82 9.46 11.07
N PRO A 138 2.99 9.12 11.65
CA PRO A 138 3.72 10.02 12.55
C PRO A 138 4.07 11.37 11.88
N GLU A 139 4.41 11.35 10.60
CA GLU A 139 4.88 12.53 9.85
C GLU A 139 3.76 13.37 9.20
N GLN A 140 2.48 12.99 9.35
CA GLN A 140 1.37 13.72 8.72
C GLN A 140 0.88 14.91 9.57
N HIS A 141 1.73 15.93 9.67
CA HIS A 141 1.49 17.17 10.42
C HIS A 141 0.13 17.82 10.10
N GLY A 142 -0.28 17.84 8.82
CA GLY A 142 -1.57 18.40 8.39
C GLY A 142 -2.80 17.66 8.94
N MET A 143 -2.80 16.32 8.92
CA MET A 143 -3.91 15.51 9.44
C MET A 143 -3.97 15.53 10.97
N ARG A 144 -2.80 15.59 11.63
CA ARG A 144 -2.71 15.76 13.08
C ARG A 144 -3.24 17.13 13.54
N LYS A 145 -3.10 18.18 12.72
CA LYS A 145 -3.70 19.50 12.96
C LYS A 145 -5.23 19.45 12.83
N LEU A 146 -5.76 18.82 11.78
CA LEU A 146 -7.20 18.67 11.57
C LEU A 146 -7.89 17.86 12.69
N ARG A 147 -7.28 16.76 13.15
CA ARG A 147 -7.79 15.97 14.29
C ARG A 147 -7.88 16.78 15.59
N ARG A 148 -6.92 17.69 15.83
CA ARG A 148 -6.96 18.59 16.99
C ARG A 148 -8.12 19.58 16.95
N VAL A 149 -8.55 19.99 15.76
CA VAL A 149 -9.72 20.87 15.58
C VAL A 149 -11.02 20.10 15.81
N ILE A 150 -11.15 18.90 15.23
CA ILE A 150 -12.36 18.08 15.35
C ILE A 150 -12.58 17.60 16.80
N ARG A 151 -11.52 17.31 17.57
CA ARG A 151 -11.62 16.85 18.96
C ARG A 151 -11.82 17.98 19.99
N LYS A 152 -11.81 19.25 19.55
CA LYS A 152 -12.04 20.42 20.42
C LYS A 152 -13.52 20.86 20.45
N HIS A 153 -14.36 20.18 19.68
CA HIS A 153 -15.82 20.26 19.68
C HIS A 153 -16.38 18.88 20.05
#